data_AF-A0A954PEK6-F1
#
_entry.id   AF-A0A954PEK6-F1
#
_cell.length_a   1.000
_cell.length_b   1.000
_cell.length_c   1.000
_cell.angle_alpha   90.00
_cell.angle_beta   90.00
_cell.angle_gamma   90.00
#
_symmetry.space_group_name_H-M   'P 1'
#
loop_
_entity.id
_entity.type
_entity.pdbx_description
1 polymer ?
#
loop_
_entity_poly.entity_id
_entity_poly.type
_entity_poly.pdbx_seq_one_letter_code
_entity_poly.pdbx_strand_id
1 'polypeptide(L)'
;STWALARMNMFLHEMDSARIEWCDTITNPRLVEDDQLMKFNVVVANPPFSLDKWGAETAGTDQYKRFWRGTPPKSKGDFAFITHMIETSLAAEGRVGVIVPHGVLFRGGSEGLIRQKLVDENLLDLVVGLPAGLFFGTGIPAAILVFRKDKKKRNVMFIDASREFVDAKNRSYLGEDHIAKIVKSYKKRKNVDKYAHVADFTEIEENDFNLNIPRYVDTFEEEEEIDVRAVQKEIDGLEKELAAVQKEMAGYLKELGL
;
A
#
# COMPACT_ATOMS: atom_id res chain seq x y z
N SER A 1 13.12 12.56 -20.78
CA SER A 1 14.25 11.73 -20.31
C SER A 1 13.82 10.33 -19.90
N THR A 2 12.83 10.16 -19.01
CA THR A 2 12.41 8.84 -18.47
C THR A 2 11.97 7.82 -19.53
N TRP A 3 11.19 8.23 -20.54
CA TRP A 3 10.75 7.32 -21.62
C TRP A 3 11.93 6.71 -22.40
N ALA A 4 12.93 7.52 -22.75
CA ALA A 4 14.11 7.05 -23.48
C ALA A 4 14.94 6.07 -22.65
N LEU A 5 15.10 6.34 -21.34
CA LEU A 5 15.76 5.42 -20.40
C LEU A 5 15.01 4.09 -20.29
N ALA A 6 13.67 4.12 -20.23
CA ALA A 6 12.87 2.90 -20.20
C ALA A 6 13.02 2.07 -21.49
N ARG A 7 13.01 2.72 -22.65
CA ARG A 7 13.27 2.07 -23.96
C ARG A 7 14.67 1.44 -24.01
N MET A 8 15.69 2.16 -23.55
CA MET A 8 17.06 1.65 -23.47
C MET A 8 17.17 0.48 -22.49
N ASN A 9 16.48 0.54 -21.35
CA ASN A 9 16.45 -0.55 -20.38
C ASN A 9 15.86 -1.85 -20.97
N MET A 10 14.75 -1.75 -21.71
CA MET A 10 14.18 -2.91 -22.40
C MET A 10 15.15 -3.51 -23.42
N PHE A 11 15.82 -2.65 -24.19
CA PHE A 11 16.82 -3.08 -25.18
C PHE A 11 18.01 -3.79 -24.53
N LEU A 12 18.56 -3.27 -23.43
CA LEU A 12 19.68 -3.90 -22.71
C LEU A 12 19.33 -5.26 -22.10
N HIS A 13 18.04 -5.53 -21.88
CA HIS A 13 17.52 -6.80 -21.40
C HIS A 13 16.93 -7.68 -22.52
N GLU A 14 17.26 -7.39 -23.79
CA GLU A 14 16.86 -8.18 -24.97
C GLU A 14 15.33 -8.28 -25.17
N MET A 15 14.58 -7.29 -24.67
CA MET A 15 13.12 -7.20 -24.80
C MET A 15 12.72 -6.34 -26.02
N ASP A 16 13.17 -6.73 -27.21
CA ASP A 16 13.07 -5.90 -28.43
C ASP A 16 11.62 -5.59 -28.86
N SER A 17 10.67 -6.48 -28.54
CA SER A 17 9.25 -6.29 -28.83
C SER A 17 8.52 -5.37 -27.84
N ALA A 18 9.21 -4.83 -26.83
CA ALA A 18 8.58 -3.99 -25.81
C ALA A 18 8.07 -2.67 -26.42
N ARG A 19 6.74 -2.49 -26.42
CA ARG A 19 6.10 -1.25 -26.85
C ARG A 19 5.95 -0.29 -25.67
N ILE A 20 6.61 0.87 -25.73
CA ILE A 20 6.50 1.92 -24.71
C ILE A 20 6.17 3.22 -25.43
N GLU A 21 5.01 3.78 -25.12
CA GLU A 21 4.54 5.02 -25.73
C GLU A 21 4.90 6.23 -24.85
N TRP A 22 5.26 7.34 -25.47
CA TRP A 22 5.46 8.60 -24.76
C TRP A 22 4.14 9.37 -24.71
N CYS A 23 3.45 9.29 -23.57
CA CYS A 23 2.15 9.91 -23.39
C CYS A 23 1.78 10.14 -21.93
N ASP A 24 0.68 10.87 -21.73
CA ASP A 24 -0.06 10.87 -20.47
C ASP A 24 -1.10 9.75 -20.51
N THR A 25 -0.97 8.78 -19.61
CA THR A 25 -1.84 7.58 -19.56
C THR A 25 -3.32 7.94 -19.33
N ILE A 26 -3.61 9.02 -18.61
CA ILE A 26 -4.98 9.39 -18.29
C ILE A 26 -5.57 10.27 -19.39
N THR A 27 -4.91 11.36 -19.74
CA THR A 27 -5.48 12.36 -20.67
C THR A 27 -5.26 12.04 -22.14
N ASN A 28 -4.22 11.27 -22.50
CA ASN A 28 -3.91 10.94 -23.89
C ASN A 28 -3.26 9.55 -24.03
N PRO A 29 -3.95 8.45 -23.64
CA PRO A 29 -3.39 7.11 -23.75
C PRO A 29 -3.13 6.73 -25.21
N ARG A 30 -1.98 6.12 -25.49
CA ARG A 30 -1.52 5.75 -26.86
C ARG A 30 -1.59 4.27 -27.18
N LEU A 31 -1.76 3.41 -26.16
CA LEU A 31 -1.99 1.98 -26.34
C LEU A 31 -3.46 1.74 -26.69
N VAL A 32 -3.79 2.03 -27.94
CA VAL A 32 -5.13 2.02 -28.52
C VAL A 32 -5.09 1.19 -29.82
N GLU A 33 -6.11 0.37 -30.03
CA GLU A 33 -6.39 -0.39 -31.26
C GLU A 33 -7.89 -0.24 -31.58
N ASP A 34 -8.24 0.04 -32.84
CA ASP A 34 -9.63 0.24 -33.31
C ASP A 34 -10.43 1.24 -32.46
N ASP A 35 -9.82 2.39 -32.13
CA ASP A 35 -10.37 3.44 -31.25
C ASP A 35 -10.75 2.97 -29.83
N GLN A 36 -10.24 1.80 -29.42
CA GLN A 36 -10.42 1.23 -28.09
C GLN A 36 -9.09 1.07 -27.37
N LEU A 37 -9.10 1.19 -26.05
CA LEU A 37 -7.91 0.87 -25.25
C LEU A 37 -7.55 -0.61 -25.43
N MET A 38 -6.26 -0.86 -25.72
CA MET A 38 -5.71 -2.22 -25.75
C MET A 38 -6.03 -2.94 -24.43
N LYS A 39 -6.30 -4.23 -24.52
CA LYS A 39 -6.60 -5.09 -23.36
C LYS A 39 -5.44 -6.03 -23.06
N PHE A 40 -5.18 -6.25 -21.78
CA PHE A 40 -4.07 -7.06 -21.29
C PHE A 40 -4.53 -8.11 -20.28
N ASN A 41 -3.90 -9.29 -20.26
CA ASN A 41 -4.19 -10.33 -19.26
C ASN A 41 -3.68 -9.92 -17.87
N VAL A 42 -2.56 -9.20 -17.81
CA VAL A 42 -1.91 -8.74 -16.58
C VAL A 42 -1.51 -7.29 -16.74
N VAL A 43 -1.96 -6.44 -15.81
CA VAL A 43 -1.59 -5.03 -15.73
C VAL A 43 -0.93 -4.79 -14.39
N VAL A 44 0.31 -4.32 -14.38
CA VAL A 44 1.03 -3.96 -13.15
C VAL A 44 1.54 -2.54 -13.22
N ALA A 45 1.44 -1.80 -12.11
CA ALA A 45 1.98 -0.45 -12.05
C ALA A 45 2.35 -0.01 -10.63
N ASN A 46 3.28 0.94 -10.59
CA ASN A 46 3.52 1.83 -9.46
C ASN A 46 3.21 3.28 -9.91
N PRO A 47 1.92 3.69 -9.94
CA PRO A 47 1.56 5.04 -10.36
C PRO A 47 2.12 6.10 -9.39
N PRO A 48 2.28 7.36 -9.84
CA PRO A 48 2.64 8.44 -8.93
C PRO A 48 1.60 8.59 -7.81
N PHE A 49 2.06 8.58 -6.56
CA PHE A 49 1.17 8.63 -5.40
C PHE A 49 0.43 9.96 -5.33
N SER A 50 -0.90 9.89 -5.30
CA SER A 50 -1.78 11.05 -5.13
C SER A 50 -1.46 12.20 -6.10
N LEU A 51 -1.22 11.85 -7.37
CA LEU A 51 -0.93 12.82 -8.44
C LEU A 51 -1.95 13.95 -8.45
N ASP A 52 -1.47 15.18 -8.23
CA ASP A 52 -2.27 16.39 -8.39
C ASP A 52 -2.45 16.72 -9.88
N LYS A 53 -3.58 17.35 -10.23
CA LYS A 53 -3.91 17.75 -11.61
C LYS A 53 -3.79 16.60 -12.61
N TRP A 54 -4.25 15.40 -12.22
CA TRP A 54 -4.17 14.19 -13.04
C TRP A 54 -5.02 14.21 -14.34
N GLY A 55 -5.75 15.30 -14.61
CA GLY A 55 -6.63 15.42 -15.78
C GLY A 55 -8.13 15.31 -15.50
N ALA A 56 -8.55 15.48 -14.24
CA ALA A 56 -9.94 15.36 -13.78
C ALA A 56 -10.97 16.14 -14.63
N GLU A 57 -10.60 17.28 -15.21
CA GLU A 57 -11.50 18.08 -16.05
C GLU A 57 -11.99 17.32 -17.30
N THR A 58 -11.17 16.38 -17.80
CA THR A 58 -11.48 15.58 -19.00
C THR A 58 -12.20 14.27 -18.67
N ALA A 59 -12.31 13.91 -17.38
CA ALA A 59 -12.86 12.63 -16.95
C ALA A 59 -14.34 12.47 -17.29
N GLY A 60 -15.11 13.57 -17.26
CA GLY A 60 -16.54 13.57 -17.59
C GLY A 60 -16.84 13.32 -19.07
N THR A 61 -15.89 13.61 -19.97
CA THR A 61 -15.99 13.39 -21.41
C THR A 61 -15.02 12.33 -21.91
N ASP A 62 -14.58 11.43 -21.02
CA ASP A 62 -13.64 10.37 -21.37
C ASP A 62 -14.26 9.43 -22.42
N GLN A 63 -13.69 9.44 -23.63
CA GLN A 63 -14.17 8.62 -24.75
C GLN A 63 -14.14 7.11 -24.45
N TYR A 64 -13.21 6.68 -23.58
CA TYR A 64 -13.06 5.29 -23.17
C TYR A 64 -13.98 4.89 -22.00
N LYS A 65 -14.80 5.83 -21.51
CA LYS A 65 -15.79 5.64 -20.44
C LYS A 65 -15.20 5.03 -19.17
N ARG A 66 -13.94 5.33 -18.83
CA ARG A 66 -13.24 4.69 -17.71
C ARG A 66 -13.87 5.07 -16.37
N PHE A 67 -14.26 6.33 -16.20
CA PHE A 67 -14.65 6.90 -14.90
C PHE A 67 -16.12 6.69 -14.50
N TRP A 68 -16.79 5.68 -15.05
CA TRP A 68 -18.21 5.40 -14.76
C TRP A 68 -18.48 4.99 -13.30
N ARG A 69 -17.45 4.46 -12.61
CA ARG A 69 -17.52 4.17 -11.16
C ARG A 69 -17.55 5.45 -10.32
N GLY A 70 -17.00 6.53 -10.85
CA GLY A 70 -16.90 7.82 -10.18
C GLY A 70 -15.59 8.52 -10.57
N THR A 71 -15.56 9.83 -10.38
CA THR A 71 -14.38 10.65 -10.66
C THR A 71 -13.66 10.97 -9.35
N PRO A 72 -12.37 10.60 -9.22
CA PRO A 72 -11.63 10.92 -8.00
C PRO A 72 -11.33 12.43 -7.91
N PRO A 73 -10.98 12.94 -6.71
CA PRO A 73 -10.69 14.36 -6.52
C PRO A 73 -9.55 14.85 -7.43
N LYS A 74 -9.59 16.13 -7.84
CA LYS A 74 -8.56 16.74 -8.72
C LYS A 74 -7.14 16.62 -8.17
N SER A 75 -7.01 16.59 -6.85
CA SER A 75 -5.75 16.50 -6.11
C SER A 75 -5.31 15.07 -5.77
N LYS A 76 -6.07 14.03 -6.18
CA LYS A 76 -5.83 12.63 -5.86
C LYS A 76 -6.10 11.74 -7.07
N GLY A 77 -5.10 11.53 -7.92
CA GLY A 77 -5.20 10.70 -9.13
C GLY A 77 -5.15 9.19 -8.93
N ASP A 78 -5.03 8.68 -7.69
CA ASP A 78 -4.79 7.26 -7.42
C ASP A 78 -5.87 6.35 -8.07
N PHE A 79 -7.15 6.61 -7.81
CA PHE A 79 -8.25 5.86 -8.43
C PHE A 79 -8.41 6.12 -9.93
N ALA A 80 -7.83 7.18 -10.48
CA ALA A 80 -7.85 7.39 -11.93
C ALA A 80 -6.98 6.36 -12.64
N PHE A 81 -5.79 6.09 -12.08
CA PHE A 81 -4.93 5.02 -12.56
C PHE A 81 -5.52 3.63 -12.31
N ILE A 82 -6.03 3.36 -11.10
CA ILE A 82 -6.65 2.05 -10.80
C ILE A 82 -7.79 1.76 -11.77
N THR A 83 -8.67 2.74 -12.00
CA THR A 83 -9.79 2.59 -12.92
C THR A 83 -9.30 2.37 -14.35
N HIS A 84 -8.31 3.14 -14.82
CA HIS A 84 -7.71 2.91 -16.12
C HIS A 84 -7.13 1.49 -16.25
N MET A 85 -6.39 1.01 -15.25
CA MET A 85 -5.79 -0.33 -15.25
C MET A 85 -6.86 -1.44 -15.28
N ILE A 86 -7.97 -1.27 -14.57
CA ILE A 86 -9.09 -2.22 -14.59
C ILE A 86 -9.74 -2.24 -15.96
N GLU A 87 -9.95 -1.08 -16.58
CA GLU A 87 -10.56 -0.99 -17.90
C GLU A 87 -9.63 -1.50 -19.01
N THR A 88 -8.30 -1.41 -18.86
CA THR A 88 -7.33 -2.02 -19.79
C THR A 88 -7.06 -3.50 -19.52
N SER A 89 -7.66 -4.09 -18.48
CA SER A 89 -7.57 -5.53 -18.24
C SER A 89 -8.67 -6.31 -18.96
N LEU A 90 -8.36 -7.52 -19.44
CA LEU A 90 -9.33 -8.39 -20.14
C LEU A 90 -10.57 -8.68 -19.29
N ALA A 91 -11.76 -8.58 -19.90
CA ALA A 91 -13.04 -8.61 -19.19
C ALA A 91 -13.31 -9.88 -18.36
N ALA A 92 -12.83 -11.05 -18.79
CA ALA A 92 -13.14 -12.33 -18.14
C ALA A 92 -12.04 -12.85 -17.19
N GLU A 93 -10.78 -12.47 -17.42
CA GLU A 93 -9.62 -13.10 -16.78
C GLU A 93 -8.49 -12.12 -16.43
N GLY A 94 -8.71 -10.82 -16.67
CA GLY A 94 -7.75 -9.77 -16.39
C GLY A 94 -7.36 -9.72 -14.91
N ARG A 95 -6.06 -9.50 -14.68
CA ARG A 95 -5.46 -9.34 -13.36
C ARG A 95 -4.73 -8.01 -13.29
N VAL A 96 -4.93 -7.28 -12.20
CA VAL A 96 -4.32 -5.96 -12.00
C VAL A 96 -3.59 -5.96 -10.67
N GLY A 97 -2.32 -5.57 -10.66
CA GLY A 97 -1.54 -5.35 -9.44
C GLY A 97 -1.06 -3.91 -9.38
N VAL A 98 -1.43 -3.18 -8.32
CA VAL A 98 -1.10 -1.76 -8.22
C VAL A 98 -0.57 -1.42 -6.83
N ILE A 99 0.51 -0.65 -6.81
CA ILE A 99 1.06 -0.07 -5.58
C ILE A 99 0.38 1.27 -5.34
N VAL A 100 -0.10 1.49 -4.13
CA VAL A 100 -0.85 2.70 -3.73
C VAL A 100 -0.43 3.19 -2.35
N PRO A 101 -0.59 4.49 -2.03
CA PRO A 101 -0.49 4.94 -0.65
C PRO A 101 -1.67 4.41 0.19
N HIS A 102 -1.48 4.19 1.49
CA HIS A 102 -2.53 3.70 2.39
C HIS A 102 -3.83 4.51 2.34
N GLY A 103 -3.77 5.81 2.04
CA GLY A 103 -4.97 6.65 1.91
C GLY A 103 -6.01 6.11 0.92
N VAL A 104 -5.61 5.39 -0.14
CA VAL A 104 -6.55 4.75 -1.08
C VAL A 104 -7.50 3.77 -0.37
N LEU A 105 -7.05 3.15 0.72
CA LEU A 105 -7.81 2.15 1.46
C LEU A 105 -8.99 2.75 2.24
N PHE A 106 -8.90 4.01 2.66
CA PHE A 106 -9.85 4.58 3.62
C PHE A 106 -10.35 5.99 3.33
N ARG A 107 -9.76 6.74 2.38
CA ARG A 107 -10.27 8.07 2.02
C ARG A 107 -11.74 7.99 1.59
N GLY A 108 -12.54 8.94 2.08
CA GLY A 108 -13.98 9.00 1.84
C GLY A 108 -14.34 9.77 0.56
N GLY A 109 -15.56 10.31 0.51
CA GLY A 109 -16.05 11.08 -0.63
C GLY A 109 -16.16 10.24 -1.90
N SER A 110 -15.77 10.79 -3.05
CA SER A 110 -15.87 10.07 -4.32
C SER A 110 -14.97 8.83 -4.40
N GLU A 111 -13.83 8.82 -3.68
CA GLU A 111 -12.97 7.63 -3.61
C GLU A 111 -13.63 6.48 -2.84
N GLY A 112 -14.39 6.79 -1.78
CA GLY A 112 -15.19 5.80 -1.06
C GLY A 112 -16.23 5.12 -1.96
N LEU A 113 -16.93 5.91 -2.79
CA LEU A 113 -17.91 5.39 -3.76
C LEU A 113 -17.27 4.51 -4.83
N ILE A 114 -16.10 4.91 -5.36
CA ILE A 114 -15.36 4.10 -6.33
C ILE A 114 -14.93 2.78 -5.69
N ARG A 115 -14.37 2.84 -4.47
CA ARG A 115 -13.93 1.67 -3.70
C ARG A 115 -15.06 0.69 -3.44
N GLN A 116 -16.22 1.20 -3.00
CA GLN A 116 -17.43 0.40 -2.81
C GLN A 116 -17.80 -0.34 -4.10
N LYS A 117 -17.91 0.35 -5.24
CA LYS A 117 -18.23 -0.29 -6.53
C LYS A 117 -17.24 -1.39 -6.92
N LEU A 118 -15.94 -1.17 -6.70
CA LEU A 118 -14.92 -2.18 -6.99
C LEU A 118 -15.06 -3.45 -6.14
N VAL A 119 -15.50 -3.31 -4.89
CA VAL A 119 -15.82 -4.43 -4.01
C VAL A 119 -17.14 -5.09 -4.41
N ASP A 120 -18.16 -4.29 -4.75
CA ASP A 120 -19.47 -4.78 -5.20
C ASP A 120 -19.37 -5.65 -6.45
N GLU A 121 -18.60 -5.18 -7.44
CA GLU A 121 -18.26 -5.91 -8.67
C GLU A 121 -17.40 -7.15 -8.43
N ASN A 122 -17.00 -7.41 -7.17
CA ASN A 122 -16.14 -8.50 -6.76
C ASN A 122 -14.80 -8.51 -7.53
N LEU A 123 -14.18 -7.34 -7.68
CA LEU A 123 -12.91 -7.22 -8.40
C LEU A 123 -11.71 -7.29 -7.47
N LEU A 124 -11.76 -6.66 -6.30
CA LEU A 124 -10.64 -6.64 -5.36
C LEU A 124 -10.41 -8.03 -4.76
N ASP A 125 -9.22 -8.60 -4.89
CA ASP A 125 -8.87 -9.95 -4.40
C ASP A 125 -7.98 -9.93 -3.15
N LEU A 126 -6.99 -9.03 -3.13
CA LEU A 126 -5.95 -8.98 -2.12
C LEU A 126 -5.55 -7.53 -1.81
N VAL A 127 -5.37 -7.24 -0.52
CA VAL A 127 -4.76 -6.04 0.03
C VAL A 127 -3.54 -6.46 0.84
N VAL A 128 -2.35 -5.96 0.49
CA VAL A 128 -1.10 -6.20 1.25
C VAL A 128 -0.56 -4.87 1.77
N GLY A 129 -0.45 -4.72 3.08
CA GLY A 129 0.27 -3.59 3.70
C GLY A 129 1.76 -3.84 3.61
N LEU A 130 2.51 -2.86 3.10
CA LEU A 130 3.97 -2.96 3.00
C LEU A 130 4.65 -2.20 4.15
N PRO A 131 5.89 -2.59 4.49
CA PRO A 131 6.74 -1.83 5.39
C PRO A 131 6.88 -0.37 5.01
N ALA A 132 7.05 0.49 6.01
CA ALA A 132 7.44 1.87 5.81
C ALA A 132 8.87 1.97 5.27
N GLY A 133 9.22 3.09 4.60
CA GLY A 133 10.60 3.36 4.19
C GLY A 133 11.14 2.54 3.00
N LEU A 134 10.28 1.80 2.29
CA LEU A 134 10.68 1.04 1.09
C LEU A 134 10.90 1.91 -0.15
N PHE A 135 10.12 2.99 -0.27
CA PHE A 135 10.13 3.85 -1.46
C PHE A 135 11.12 4.99 -1.30
N PHE A 136 11.84 5.29 -2.39
CA PHE A 136 12.73 6.45 -2.42
C PHE A 136 11.93 7.75 -2.28
N GLY A 137 12.42 8.66 -1.44
CA GLY A 137 11.89 10.01 -1.31
C GLY A 137 10.64 10.15 -0.44
N THR A 138 10.13 9.08 0.17
CA THR A 138 9.02 9.16 1.12
C THR A 138 9.02 8.01 2.14
N GLY A 139 8.75 8.34 3.40
CA GLY A 139 8.53 7.35 4.48
C GLY A 139 7.10 6.83 4.53
N ILE A 140 6.21 7.27 3.63
CA ILE A 140 4.78 6.91 3.64
C ILE A 140 4.62 5.40 3.40
N PRO A 141 3.89 4.69 4.28
CA PRO A 141 3.51 3.29 4.04
C PRO A 141 2.67 3.14 2.77
N ALA A 142 2.98 2.09 2.00
CA ALA A 142 2.29 1.76 0.77
C ALA A 142 1.59 0.41 0.92
N ALA A 143 0.59 0.18 0.08
CA ALA A 143 -0.10 -1.09 -0.02
C ALA A 143 -0.08 -1.59 -1.46
N ILE A 144 -0.19 -2.90 -1.63
CA ILE A 144 -0.45 -3.54 -2.92
C ILE A 144 -1.93 -3.93 -2.95
N LEU A 145 -2.62 -3.50 -4.00
CA LEU A 145 -3.95 -3.98 -4.33
C LEU A 145 -3.85 -4.92 -5.52
N VAL A 146 -4.49 -6.08 -5.41
CA VAL A 146 -4.67 -6.99 -6.54
C VAL A 146 -6.14 -7.09 -6.88
N PHE A 147 -6.47 -6.84 -8.14
CA PHE A 147 -7.80 -7.03 -8.70
C PHE A 147 -7.81 -8.20 -9.68
N ARG A 148 -8.91 -8.93 -9.72
CA ARG A 148 -9.13 -10.11 -10.56
C ARG A 148 -10.55 -10.10 -11.08
N LYS A 149 -10.71 -10.23 -12.40
CA LYS A 149 -12.04 -10.29 -13.04
C LYS A 149 -12.67 -11.69 -13.03
N ASP A 150 -11.88 -12.72 -12.74
CA ASP A 150 -12.32 -14.12 -12.72
C ASP A 150 -12.74 -14.64 -11.33
N LYS A 151 -12.88 -13.75 -10.33
CA LYS A 151 -13.15 -14.14 -8.93
C LYS A 151 -14.46 -14.91 -8.80
N LYS A 152 -14.37 -16.08 -8.17
CA LYS A 152 -15.53 -16.93 -7.84
C LYS A 152 -16.09 -16.68 -6.44
N LYS A 153 -15.23 -16.28 -5.50
CA LYS A 153 -15.61 -16.01 -4.11
C LYS A 153 -15.67 -14.50 -3.87
N ARG A 154 -16.71 -14.04 -3.17
CA ARG A 154 -16.87 -12.63 -2.74
C ARG A 154 -16.20 -12.41 -1.38
N ASN A 155 -14.87 -12.52 -1.38
CA ASN A 155 -14.04 -12.25 -0.22
C ASN A 155 -12.73 -11.56 -0.64
N VAL A 156 -12.13 -10.81 0.28
CA VAL A 156 -10.87 -10.10 0.09
C VAL A 156 -9.90 -10.62 1.13
N MET A 157 -8.69 -10.95 0.69
CA MET A 157 -7.63 -11.30 1.63
C MET A 157 -6.86 -10.03 2.02
N PHE A 158 -6.67 -9.84 3.31
CA PHE A 158 -5.81 -8.81 3.89
C PHE A 158 -4.55 -9.48 4.42
N ILE A 159 -3.39 -8.91 4.12
CA ILE A 159 -2.10 -9.32 4.67
C ILE A 159 -1.41 -8.07 5.21
N ASP A 160 -1.05 -8.08 6.49
CA ASP A 160 -0.16 -7.07 7.03
C ASP A 160 1.29 -7.55 6.95
N ALA A 161 2.02 -7.07 5.95
CA ALA A 161 3.46 -7.31 5.82
C ALA A 161 4.28 -6.12 6.35
N SER A 162 3.70 -5.19 7.11
CA SER A 162 4.38 -3.99 7.63
C SER A 162 5.67 -4.29 8.40
N ARG A 163 5.74 -5.46 9.06
CA ARG A 163 6.90 -5.95 9.83
C ARG A 163 7.90 -6.78 9.00
N GLU A 164 7.62 -7.02 7.71
CA GLU A 164 8.40 -7.88 6.82
C GLU A 164 9.47 -7.08 6.06
N PHE A 165 10.51 -6.63 6.75
CA PHE A 165 11.61 -5.89 6.13
C PHE A 165 12.96 -6.29 6.71
N VAL A 166 13.98 -6.19 5.86
CA VAL A 166 15.36 -6.20 6.32
C VAL A 166 15.75 -4.75 6.58
N ASP A 167 16.15 -4.46 7.82
CA ASP A 167 16.69 -3.15 8.17
C ASP A 167 18.10 -3.02 7.58
N ALA A 168 18.30 -1.98 6.78
CA ALA A 168 19.61 -1.65 6.23
C ALA A 168 19.84 -0.15 6.38
N LYS A 169 21.10 0.22 6.63
CA LYS A 169 21.54 1.58 7.05
C LYS A 169 20.85 2.76 6.35
N ASN A 170 20.48 2.62 5.07
CA ASN A 170 19.90 3.71 4.29
C ASN A 170 18.48 3.41 3.76
N ARG A 171 18.01 2.15 3.78
CA ARG A 171 16.70 1.77 3.23
C ARG A 171 16.27 0.38 3.68
N SER A 172 15.06 0.26 4.19
CA SER A 172 14.43 -1.04 4.38
C SER A 172 14.14 -1.69 3.02
N TYR A 173 14.21 -3.01 2.92
CA TYR A 173 13.79 -3.73 1.71
C TYR A 173 13.10 -5.06 2.06
N LEU A 174 12.28 -5.59 1.16
CA LEU A 174 11.74 -6.94 1.31
C LEU A 174 12.79 -7.95 0.85
N GLY A 175 13.20 -8.84 1.76
CA GLY A 175 14.00 -10.01 1.41
C GLY A 175 13.17 -11.08 0.69
N GLU A 176 13.86 -12.06 0.09
CA GLU A 176 13.20 -13.16 -0.61
C GLU A 176 12.29 -13.99 0.31
N ASP A 177 12.70 -14.22 1.55
CA ASP A 177 11.91 -14.95 2.56
C ASP A 177 10.62 -14.22 2.91
N HIS A 178 10.66 -12.89 3.01
CA HIS A 178 9.49 -12.05 3.26
C HIS A 178 8.49 -12.16 2.08
N ILE A 179 8.98 -12.05 0.85
CA ILE A 179 8.15 -12.21 -0.35
C ILE A 179 7.56 -13.62 -0.40
N ALA A 180 8.35 -14.65 -0.11
CA ALA A 180 7.89 -16.04 -0.08
C ALA A 180 6.80 -16.25 0.98
N LYS A 181 6.91 -15.62 2.16
CA LYS A 181 5.89 -15.66 3.21
C LYS A 181 4.57 -15.02 2.76
N ILE A 182 4.62 -13.83 2.14
CA ILE A 182 3.43 -13.14 1.59
C ILE A 182 2.75 -14.03 0.55
N VAL A 183 3.52 -14.53 -0.44
CA VAL A 183 3.00 -15.37 -1.52
C VAL A 183 2.43 -16.70 -0.99
N LYS A 184 3.11 -17.33 -0.02
CA LYS A 184 2.64 -18.57 0.63
C LYS A 184 1.32 -18.33 1.36
N SER A 185 1.19 -17.21 2.06
CA SER A 185 -0.02 -16.85 2.79
C SER A 185 -1.17 -16.61 1.82
N TYR A 186 -0.94 -15.87 0.74
CA TYR A 186 -1.93 -15.70 -0.34
C TYR A 186 -2.39 -17.02 -0.94
N LYS A 187 -1.45 -17.92 -1.30
CA LYS A 187 -1.77 -19.24 -1.87
C LYS A 187 -2.59 -20.11 -0.92
N LYS A 188 -2.29 -20.06 0.39
CA LYS A 188 -3.04 -20.81 1.41
C LYS A 188 -4.43 -20.22 1.62
N ARG A 189 -4.57 -18.89 1.54
CA ARG A 189 -5.84 -18.15 1.67
C ARG A 189 -6.62 -18.53 2.93
N LYS A 190 -5.90 -18.53 4.06
CA LYS A 190 -6.39 -18.82 5.41
C LYS A 190 -6.02 -17.68 6.35
N ASN A 191 -6.80 -17.52 7.41
CA ASN A 191 -6.48 -16.59 8.48
C ASN A 191 -5.18 -17.05 9.17
N VAL A 192 -4.34 -16.08 9.51
CA VAL A 192 -3.10 -16.23 10.24
C VAL A 192 -3.08 -15.13 11.28
N ASP A 193 -2.98 -15.52 12.54
CA ASP A 193 -2.99 -14.59 13.68
C ASP A 193 -1.99 -13.44 13.47
N LYS A 194 -2.47 -12.22 13.72
CA LYS A 194 -1.73 -10.94 13.56
C LYS A 194 -1.06 -10.70 12.20
N TYR A 195 -1.42 -11.45 11.16
CA TYR A 195 -0.73 -11.37 9.86
C TYR A 195 -1.65 -11.39 8.65
N ALA A 196 -2.69 -12.23 8.64
CA ALA A 196 -3.57 -12.34 7.49
C ALA A 196 -5.01 -12.68 7.90
N HIS A 197 -5.96 -12.08 7.20
CA HIS A 197 -7.39 -12.34 7.40
C HIS A 197 -8.12 -12.40 6.05
N VAL A 198 -9.08 -13.31 5.93
CA VAL A 198 -9.92 -13.45 4.74
C VAL A 198 -11.31 -12.92 5.10
N ALA A 199 -11.53 -11.64 4.82
CA ALA A 199 -12.80 -10.98 5.09
C ALA A 199 -13.82 -11.30 3.99
N ASP A 200 -15.03 -11.65 4.38
CA ASP A 200 -16.14 -11.79 3.44
C ASP A 200 -16.73 -10.43 3.05
N PHE A 201 -17.67 -10.43 2.10
CA PHE A 201 -18.30 -9.21 1.64
C PHE A 201 -19.06 -8.48 2.76
N THR A 202 -19.73 -9.22 3.64
CA THR A 202 -20.54 -8.66 4.72
C THR A 202 -19.66 -7.96 5.74
N GLU A 203 -18.54 -8.55 6.12
CA GLU A 203 -17.56 -7.91 7.02
C GLU A 203 -16.99 -6.60 6.43
N ILE A 204 -16.77 -6.54 5.11
CA ILE A 204 -16.29 -5.33 4.44
C ILE A 204 -17.39 -4.26 4.38
N GLU A 205 -18.64 -4.67 4.16
CA GLU A 205 -19.81 -3.79 4.18
C GLU A 205 -20.05 -3.20 5.58
N GLU A 206 -19.96 -4.01 6.63
CA GLU A 206 -20.03 -3.57 8.04
C GLU A 206 -18.91 -2.58 8.40
N ASN A 207 -17.78 -2.64 7.71
CA ASN A 207 -16.68 -1.69 7.81
C ASN A 207 -16.82 -0.47 6.88
N ASP A 208 -18.01 -0.20 6.31
CA ASP A 208 -18.28 0.90 5.37
C ASP A 208 -17.34 0.92 4.16
N PHE A 209 -16.96 -0.28 3.68
CA PHE A 209 -15.95 -0.46 2.63
C PHE A 209 -14.60 0.19 2.94
N ASN A 210 -14.29 0.43 4.22
CA ASN A 210 -12.99 0.88 4.67
C ASN A 210 -12.04 -0.32 4.65
N LEU A 211 -11.03 -0.25 3.77
CA LEU A 211 -10.07 -1.33 3.55
C LEU A 211 -8.79 -1.15 4.38
N ASN A 212 -8.81 -0.28 5.39
CA ASN A 212 -7.66 -0.08 6.26
C ASN A 212 -7.31 -1.39 6.98
N ILE A 213 -6.08 -1.85 6.83
CA ILE A 213 -5.67 -3.20 7.22
C ILE A 213 -5.90 -3.52 8.71
N PRO A 214 -5.65 -2.60 9.66
CA PRO A 214 -5.92 -2.85 11.09
C PRO A 214 -7.38 -3.15 11.44
N ARG A 215 -8.34 -2.94 10.52
CA ARG A 215 -9.74 -3.34 10.73
C ARG A 215 -9.97 -4.84 10.55
N TYR A 216 -9.05 -5.52 9.87
CA TYR A 216 -9.17 -6.92 9.46
C TYR A 216 -8.05 -7.78 10.07
N VAL A 217 -6.87 -7.19 10.26
CA VAL A 217 -5.72 -7.86 10.87
C VAL A 217 -5.39 -7.09 12.14
N ASP A 218 -5.81 -7.64 13.28
CA ASP A 218 -5.44 -7.09 14.57
C ASP A 218 -3.99 -7.44 14.86
N THR A 219 -3.12 -6.43 14.79
CA THR A 219 -1.70 -6.56 15.10
C THR A 219 -1.36 -6.04 16.50
N PHE A 220 -2.37 -5.69 17.31
CA PHE A 220 -2.15 -5.22 18.65
C PHE A 220 -1.45 -6.30 19.48
N GLU A 221 -0.45 -5.88 20.22
CA GLU A 221 0.18 -6.68 21.25
C GLU A 221 -0.35 -6.11 22.56
N GLU A 222 -1.08 -6.92 23.34
CA GLU A 222 -1.39 -6.55 24.72
C GLU A 222 -0.06 -6.30 25.41
N GLU A 223 0.16 -5.06 25.84
CA GLU A 223 1.31 -4.71 26.68
C GLU A 223 1.25 -5.60 27.92
N GLU A 224 2.38 -6.22 28.28
CA GLU A 224 2.45 -7.02 29.50
C GLU A 224 1.98 -6.18 30.69
N GLU A 225 1.11 -6.73 31.53
CA GLU A 225 0.64 -6.04 32.72
C GLU A 225 1.85 -5.59 33.55
N ILE A 226 2.05 -4.27 33.62
CA ILE A 226 3.16 -3.69 34.36
C ILE A 226 2.93 -4.00 35.85
N ASP A 227 3.84 -4.75 36.47
CA ASP A 227 3.85 -4.90 37.92
C ASP A 227 4.23 -3.55 38.55
N VAL A 228 3.21 -2.79 38.93
CA VAL A 228 3.34 -1.47 39.56
C VAL A 228 4.27 -1.52 40.78
N ARG A 229 4.33 -2.65 41.50
CA ARG A 229 5.22 -2.80 42.67
C ARG A 229 6.68 -3.00 42.26
N ALA A 230 6.94 -3.70 41.16
CA ALA A 230 8.28 -3.85 40.61
C ALA A 230 8.81 -2.51 40.11
N VAL A 231 7.98 -1.77 39.36
CA VAL A 231 8.32 -0.41 38.88
C VAL A 231 8.57 0.55 40.03
N GLN A 232 7.75 0.52 41.09
CA GLN A 232 7.98 1.37 42.26
C GLN A 232 9.32 1.04 42.95
N LYS A 233 9.67 -0.24 43.08
CA LYS A 233 10.98 -0.62 43.65
C LYS A 233 12.15 -0.15 42.78
N GLU A 234 11.99 -0.18 41.48
CA GLU A 234 13.00 0.30 40.53
C GLU A 234 13.18 1.82 40.64
N ILE A 235 12.08 2.58 40.75
CA ILE A 235 12.10 4.03 41.02
C ILE A 235 12.83 4.32 42.33
N ASP A 236 12.48 3.64 43.43
CA ASP A 236 13.12 3.85 44.74
C ASP A 236 14.64 3.51 44.70
N GLY A 237 15.03 2.56 43.84
CA GLY A 237 16.43 2.21 43.61
C GLY A 237 17.18 3.30 42.84
N LEU A 238 16.60 3.76 41.73
CA LEU A 238 17.16 4.82 40.89
C LEU A 238 17.27 6.15 41.64
N GLU A 239 16.33 6.48 42.52
CA GLU A 239 16.42 7.68 43.38
C GLU A 239 17.63 7.62 44.33
N LYS A 240 17.94 6.44 44.88
CA LYS A 240 19.12 6.25 45.73
C LYS A 240 20.41 6.36 44.94
N GLU A 241 20.46 5.77 43.75
CA GLU A 241 21.61 5.90 42.85
C GLU A 241 21.82 7.35 42.42
N LEU A 242 20.74 8.04 42.03
CA LEU A 242 20.78 9.45 41.67
C LEU A 242 21.33 10.30 42.81
N ALA A 243 20.87 10.07 44.05
CA ALA A 243 21.38 10.78 45.22
C ALA A 243 22.87 10.50 45.48
N ALA A 244 23.33 9.26 45.26
CA ALA A 244 24.74 8.91 45.38
C ALA A 244 25.60 9.62 44.31
N VAL A 245 25.17 9.59 43.05
CA VAL A 245 25.85 10.26 41.92
C VAL A 245 25.88 11.78 42.13
N GLN A 246 24.78 12.39 42.59
CA GLN A 246 24.75 13.82 42.91
C GLN A 246 25.74 14.19 44.02
N LYS A 247 25.89 13.34 45.04
CA LYS A 247 26.86 13.55 46.12
C LYS A 247 28.30 13.46 45.61
N GLU A 248 28.58 12.51 44.73
CA GLU A 248 29.89 12.33 44.10
C GLU A 248 30.22 13.52 43.19
N MET A 249 29.27 13.95 42.36
CA MET A 249 29.36 15.14 41.51
C MET A 249 29.61 16.42 42.32
N ALA A 250 28.91 16.61 43.44
CA ALA A 250 29.14 17.73 44.34
C ALA A 250 30.56 17.70 44.97
N GLY A 251 31.10 16.51 45.23
CA GLY A 251 32.49 16.32 45.64
C GLY A 251 33.47 16.82 44.58
N TYR A 252 33.30 16.37 43.34
CA TYR A 252 34.16 16.80 42.22
C TYR A 252 34.06 18.30 41.93
N LEU A 253 32.87 18.89 42.00
CA LEU A 253 32.70 20.34 41.82
C LEU A 253 33.48 21.14 42.88
N LYS A 254 33.46 20.67 44.13
CA LYS A 254 34.19 21.28 45.23
C LYS A 254 35.71 21.15 45.08
N GLU A 255 36.20 20.04 44.53
CA GLU A 255 37.62 19.86 44.20
C GLU A 255 38.08 20.77 43.05
N LEU A 256 37.18 21.12 42.13
CA LEU A 256 37.42 22.04 41.02
C LEU A 256 37.24 23.53 41.40
N GLY A 257 36.82 23.82 42.63
CA GLY A 257 36.63 25.19 43.13
C GLY A 257 35.38 25.90 42.63
N LEU A 258 34.36 25.14 42.20
CA LEU A 258 33.03 25.60 41.79
C LEU A 258 31.97 25.33 42.86
#